data_AF-A0A1F8V6P1-F1
#
_entry.id   AF-A0A1F8V6P1-F1
#
_cell.length_a   1.000
_cell.length_b   1.000
_cell.length_c   1.000
_cell.angle_alpha   90.00
_cell.angle_beta   90.00
_cell.angle_gamma   90.00
#
_symmetry.space_group_name_H-M   'P 1'
#
loop_
_entity.id
_entity.type
_entity.pdbx_description
1 polymer ?
#
loop_
_entity_poly.entity_id
_entity_poly.type
_entity_poly.pdbx_seq_one_letter_code
_entity_poly.pdbx_strand_id
1 'polypeptide(L)'
;MKKNFRITFFIILITFTLGIIASCSGNKDNTSDIQSSEDNMTSEADKYPYLSGFENSYTQAYIYQNKNKVYNLQQNKGITFITVQDVHVSSLDDSRYDQLRDIVIITEQLDVDYVIVLGDLTSSLYDHDTAIDLIKKVKEIMDQCHCPVYYTRGDHEYNATDENWGTNEDDYNNIVTGMDWYNIFGIYDDPNVVIDSSNPYGCYFYVDIPELKNRVIVLNSFEFKANPDGLPYINDDGTMGYWVRKVGSKEQVKWLTKKALDMTGKTDWTVTFFSHMIPYKDTSSEVDTIFHGYATDNTPLRKIVQAFKNGSSWSGEYNDDVGQISVDFSEQGKIAVAGWWSGHIHDDCFKRVDDLNMFVSTNTCAHYRDSWAEDENPVHLPPERNDTDKAMSVNMFIVDYTEQAVNVVKFGSESAQGMTKYFEY
;
A
#
# COMPACT_ATOMS: atom_id res chain seq x y z
N MET A 1 -11.73 38.54 29.54
CA MET A 1 -11.58 39.35 28.32
C MET A 1 -11.99 38.50 27.13
N LYS A 2 -13.21 38.70 26.61
CA LYS A 2 -13.75 38.02 25.43
C LYS A 2 -13.56 38.94 24.23
N LYS A 3 -12.92 38.48 23.16
CA LYS A 3 -12.96 39.16 21.86
C LYS A 3 -13.71 38.27 20.87
N ASN A 4 -14.89 38.76 20.51
CA ASN A 4 -15.74 38.25 19.43
C ASN A 4 -15.07 38.61 18.09
N PHE A 5 -14.94 37.65 17.18
CA PHE A 5 -14.67 37.93 15.78
C PHE A 5 -15.89 37.48 14.97
N ARG A 6 -16.61 38.46 14.41
CA ARG A 6 -17.67 38.27 13.42
C ARG A 6 -17.04 38.40 12.05
N ILE A 7 -17.16 37.40 11.19
CA ILE A 7 -16.90 37.53 9.75
C ILE A 7 -18.23 37.36 9.03
N THR A 8 -18.57 38.38 8.25
CA THR A 8 -19.78 38.48 7.43
C THR A 8 -19.46 38.00 6.01
N PHE A 9 -20.42 37.26 5.46
CA PHE A 9 -20.54 36.71 4.11
C PHE A 9 -20.23 37.67 2.94
N PHE A 10 -19.69 37.10 1.85
CA PHE A 10 -20.04 37.46 0.47
C PHE A 10 -20.16 36.17 -0.37
N ILE A 11 -21.40 35.83 -0.76
CA ILE A 11 -21.68 34.88 -1.85
C ILE A 11 -21.80 35.70 -3.13
N ILE A 12 -21.01 35.34 -4.15
CA ILE A 12 -21.26 35.77 -5.53
C ILE A 12 -21.86 34.57 -6.27
N LEU A 13 -23.15 34.70 -6.61
CA LEU A 13 -23.90 33.76 -7.42
C LEU A 13 -23.87 34.31 -8.86
N ILE A 14 -23.22 33.60 -9.79
CA ILE A 14 -23.33 33.88 -11.23
C ILE A 14 -24.21 32.82 -11.86
N THR A 15 -25.41 33.23 -12.24
CA THR A 15 -26.36 32.49 -13.06
C THR A 15 -26.08 32.81 -14.53
N PHE A 16 -25.85 31.81 -15.36
CA PHE A 16 -25.99 31.94 -16.81
C PHE A 16 -26.96 30.88 -17.32
N THR A 17 -28.04 31.35 -17.92
CA THR A 17 -29.03 30.51 -18.61
C THR A 17 -29.18 30.97 -20.06
N LEU A 18 -29.32 29.98 -20.93
CA LEU A 18 -29.98 29.95 -22.24
C LEU A 18 -29.24 30.41 -23.50
N GLY A 19 -29.27 29.50 -24.48
CA GLY A 19 -29.02 29.82 -25.89
C GLY A 19 -28.95 28.60 -26.81
N ILE A 20 -30.01 27.79 -26.93
CA ILE A 20 -30.19 26.85 -28.05
C ILE A 20 -30.72 27.64 -29.25
N ILE A 21 -30.02 27.60 -30.39
CA ILE A 21 -30.59 27.76 -31.73
C ILE A 21 -29.94 26.74 -32.67
N ALA A 22 -30.77 25.93 -33.31
CA ALA A 22 -30.42 25.06 -34.41
C ALA A 22 -30.73 25.76 -35.75
N SER A 23 -29.83 25.67 -36.75
CA SER A 23 -30.17 25.27 -38.12
C SER A 23 -28.99 25.30 -39.09
N CYS A 24 -29.04 24.34 -40.01
CA CYS A 24 -28.07 23.96 -41.02
C CYS A 24 -27.86 24.98 -42.14
N SER A 25 -26.67 25.01 -42.75
CA SER A 25 -26.45 24.78 -44.20
C SER A 25 -25.00 25.04 -44.65
N GLY A 26 -24.37 24.03 -45.26
CA GLY A 26 -23.68 24.15 -46.56
C GLY A 26 -22.28 24.78 -46.67
N ASN A 27 -21.30 23.89 -46.93
CA ASN A 27 -20.19 24.01 -47.89
C ASN A 27 -19.15 25.14 -47.75
N LYS A 28 -17.90 24.78 -47.43
CA LYS A 28 -16.76 24.72 -48.39
C LYS A 28 -15.45 24.42 -47.67
N ASP A 29 -14.55 23.79 -48.43
CA ASP A 29 -13.17 23.42 -48.10
C ASP A 29 -12.41 24.49 -47.31
N ASN A 30 -11.67 24.04 -46.29
CA ASN A 30 -10.43 24.67 -45.85
C ASN A 30 -9.57 23.65 -45.10
N THR A 31 -8.58 23.14 -45.81
CA THR A 31 -7.34 22.61 -45.26
C THR A 31 -6.49 23.78 -44.75
N SER A 32 -6.43 23.99 -43.43
CA SER A 32 -5.27 24.57 -42.74
C SER A 32 -5.47 24.48 -41.22
N ASP A 33 -4.35 24.24 -40.52
CA ASP A 33 -4.14 24.47 -39.08
C ASP A 33 -4.62 23.38 -38.11
N ILE A 34 -3.98 22.21 -38.21
CA ILE A 34 -3.57 21.46 -37.03
C ILE A 34 -2.19 22.01 -36.66
N GLN A 35 -2.16 23.03 -35.81
CA GLN A 35 -0.94 23.55 -35.22
C GLN A 35 -1.02 23.33 -33.70
N SER A 36 -0.16 22.41 -33.27
CA SER A 36 0.39 22.17 -31.93
C SER A 36 -0.50 22.44 -30.71
N SER A 37 -1.11 21.36 -30.20
CA SER A 37 -1.34 21.18 -28.77
C SER A 37 -0.05 20.80 -28.00
N GLU A 38 1.11 20.83 -28.65
CA GLU A 38 2.43 20.55 -28.05
C GLU A 38 2.99 21.72 -27.21
N ASP A 39 2.54 22.96 -27.44
CA ASP A 39 3.12 24.15 -26.80
C ASP A 39 2.67 24.40 -25.35
N ASN A 40 1.80 23.54 -24.79
CA ASN A 40 1.35 23.64 -23.39
C ASN A 40 1.87 22.54 -22.46
N MET A 41 2.67 21.57 -22.95
CA MET A 41 3.30 20.57 -22.08
C MET A 41 4.69 20.99 -21.57
N THR A 42 5.31 22.01 -22.16
CA THR A 42 6.68 22.41 -21.84
C THR A 42 6.81 23.24 -20.56
N SER A 43 5.70 23.77 -20.00
CA SER A 43 5.74 24.59 -18.79
C SER A 43 5.57 23.81 -17.47
N GLU A 44 5.13 22.55 -17.51
CA GLU A 44 5.07 21.68 -16.32
C GLU A 44 6.32 20.81 -16.14
N ALA A 45 7.08 20.55 -17.20
CA ALA A 45 8.32 19.76 -17.14
C ALA A 45 9.39 20.38 -16.22
N ASP A 46 9.38 21.71 -16.05
CA ASP A 46 10.28 22.44 -15.15
C ASP A 46 9.94 22.22 -13.65
N LYS A 47 8.78 21.63 -13.33
CA LYS A 47 8.37 21.35 -11.95
C LYS A 47 8.97 20.04 -11.41
N TYR A 48 9.40 19.12 -12.28
CA TYR A 48 9.87 17.78 -11.91
C TYR A 48 11.16 17.42 -12.67
N PRO A 49 12.32 17.91 -12.23
CA PRO A 49 13.58 17.75 -12.97
C PRO A 49 13.99 16.29 -13.21
N TYR A 50 13.49 15.33 -12.41
CA TYR A 50 13.79 13.90 -12.54
C TYR A 50 12.91 13.13 -13.53
N LEU A 51 11.77 13.70 -13.95
CA LEU A 51 10.92 13.14 -15.00
C LEU A 51 11.24 13.73 -16.37
N SER A 52 11.94 14.89 -16.41
CA SER A 52 12.37 15.50 -17.66
C SER A 52 13.29 14.54 -18.44
N GLY A 53 12.76 13.95 -19.53
CA GLY A 53 13.46 12.97 -20.36
C GLY A 53 13.29 11.50 -19.96
N PHE A 54 12.55 11.18 -18.89
CA PHE A 54 12.20 9.80 -18.54
C PHE A 54 10.87 9.41 -19.19
N GLU A 55 10.91 9.03 -20.47
CA GLU A 55 9.78 8.36 -21.14
C GLU A 55 10.04 6.87 -21.22
N ASN A 56 9.44 6.09 -20.31
CA ASN A 56 9.48 4.64 -20.41
C ASN A 56 8.44 4.15 -21.42
N SER A 57 8.87 3.99 -22.68
CA SER A 57 8.02 3.48 -23.78
C SER A 57 7.34 2.13 -23.47
N TYR A 58 7.95 1.30 -22.61
CA TYR A 58 7.36 0.05 -22.14
C TYR A 58 6.14 0.32 -21.24
N THR A 59 6.29 1.15 -20.22
CA THR A 59 5.20 1.56 -19.31
C THR A 59 4.06 2.21 -20.07
N GLN A 60 4.38 3.10 -21.01
CA GLN A 60 3.39 3.75 -21.88
C GLN A 60 2.58 2.74 -22.71
N ALA A 61 3.23 1.69 -23.23
CA ALA A 61 2.55 0.64 -23.97
C ALA A 61 1.53 -0.11 -23.09
N TYR A 62 1.88 -0.44 -21.85
CA TYR A 62 0.95 -1.11 -20.92
C TYR A 62 -0.20 -0.20 -20.47
N ILE A 63 0.07 1.09 -20.24
CA ILE A 63 -0.99 2.07 -19.99
C ILE A 63 -1.95 2.11 -21.19
N TYR A 64 -1.44 2.24 -22.40
CA TYR A 64 -2.26 2.27 -23.60
C TYR A 64 -3.11 1.01 -23.78
N GLN A 65 -2.53 -0.17 -23.52
CA GLN A 65 -3.23 -1.45 -23.61
C GLN A 65 -4.35 -1.59 -22.56
N ASN A 66 -4.12 -1.12 -21.33
CA ASN A 66 -5.03 -1.38 -20.20
C ASN A 66 -5.97 -0.22 -19.85
N LYS A 67 -5.74 1.01 -20.32
CA LYS A 67 -6.52 2.21 -19.93
C LYS A 67 -8.02 2.04 -20.09
N ASN A 68 -8.48 1.45 -21.20
CA ASN A 68 -9.92 1.26 -21.44
C ASN A 68 -10.52 0.24 -20.47
N LYS A 69 -9.75 -0.78 -20.09
CA LYS A 69 -10.17 -1.76 -19.07
C LYS A 69 -10.32 -1.07 -17.71
N VAL A 70 -9.32 -0.28 -17.32
CA VAL A 70 -9.34 0.51 -16.07
C VAL A 70 -10.56 1.45 -16.05
N TYR A 71 -10.73 2.27 -17.08
CA TYR A 71 -11.87 3.20 -17.16
C TYR A 71 -13.23 2.51 -17.10
N ASN A 72 -13.38 1.34 -17.74
CA ASN A 72 -14.62 0.58 -17.68
C ASN A 72 -14.91 0.05 -16.28
N LEU A 73 -13.88 -0.46 -15.58
CA LEU A 73 -14.02 -0.97 -14.20
C LEU A 73 -14.31 0.17 -13.20
N GLN A 74 -13.80 1.37 -13.46
CA GLN A 74 -14.01 2.56 -12.64
C GLN A 74 -15.38 3.24 -12.83
N GLN A 75 -16.19 2.79 -13.80
CA GLN A 75 -17.55 3.34 -13.96
C GLN A 75 -18.47 3.01 -12.78
N ASN A 76 -18.15 1.94 -12.05
CA ASN A 76 -18.88 1.56 -10.85
C ASN A 76 -18.35 2.32 -9.64
N LYS A 77 -19.23 2.56 -8.65
CA LYS A 77 -18.84 3.22 -7.41
C LYS A 77 -17.80 2.35 -6.69
N GLY A 78 -16.64 2.91 -6.37
CA GLY A 78 -15.54 2.13 -5.83
C GLY A 78 -14.34 2.95 -5.41
N ILE A 79 -13.22 2.26 -5.24
CA ILE A 79 -11.88 2.85 -5.09
C ILE A 79 -10.87 2.15 -5.99
N THR A 80 -9.87 2.89 -6.45
CA THR A 80 -8.74 2.42 -7.25
C THR A 80 -7.45 2.73 -6.52
N PHE A 81 -6.60 1.74 -6.30
CA PHE A 81 -5.29 1.96 -5.69
C PHE A 81 -4.22 1.08 -6.30
N ILE A 82 -2.96 1.49 -6.14
CA ILE A 82 -1.79 0.72 -6.56
C ILE A 82 -1.03 0.23 -5.33
N THR A 83 -0.54 -1.00 -5.38
CA THR A 83 0.40 -1.53 -4.38
C THR A 83 1.83 -1.47 -4.90
N VAL A 84 2.75 -1.02 -4.05
CA VAL A 84 4.21 -1.03 -4.28
C VAL A 84 4.84 -1.81 -3.16
N GLN A 85 5.77 -2.74 -3.41
CA GLN A 85 6.44 -3.48 -2.33
C GLN A 85 7.75 -4.06 -2.81
N ASP A 86 8.63 -4.42 -1.89
CA ASP A 86 9.79 -5.26 -2.18
C ASP A 86 10.64 -4.66 -3.33
N VAL A 87 10.86 -3.35 -3.25
CA VAL A 87 11.65 -2.57 -4.21
C VAL A 87 13.13 -2.87 -4.00
N HIS A 88 13.53 -3.07 -2.75
CA HIS A 88 14.89 -3.43 -2.36
C HIS A 88 15.94 -2.53 -3.03
N VAL A 89 15.70 -1.22 -3.07
CA VAL A 89 16.68 -0.28 -3.63
C VAL A 89 18.01 -0.45 -2.92
N SER A 90 19.09 -0.33 -3.68
CA SER A 90 20.44 -0.46 -3.16
C SER A 90 21.28 0.71 -3.64
N SER A 91 22.36 1.01 -2.92
CA SER A 91 23.35 2.01 -3.34
C SER A 91 24.11 1.64 -4.62
N LEU A 92 23.92 0.41 -5.13
CA LEU A 92 24.63 -0.13 -6.29
C LEU A 92 23.74 -0.24 -7.54
N ASP A 93 22.42 -0.10 -7.41
CA ASP A 93 21.46 -0.35 -8.48
C ASP A 93 20.38 0.73 -8.51
N ASP A 94 20.55 1.69 -9.42
CA ASP A 94 19.57 2.76 -9.63
C ASP A 94 18.34 2.29 -10.44
N SER A 95 18.37 1.12 -11.09
CA SER A 95 17.26 0.65 -11.94
C SER A 95 15.98 0.38 -11.16
N ARG A 96 16.10 0.10 -9.85
CA ARG A 96 14.96 -0.04 -8.93
C ARG A 96 14.17 1.27 -8.77
N TYR A 97 14.84 2.41 -8.88
CA TYR A 97 14.17 3.70 -8.87
C TYR A 97 13.37 3.97 -10.15
N ASP A 98 13.76 3.41 -11.29
CA ASP A 98 13.02 3.55 -12.54
C ASP A 98 11.65 2.87 -12.45
N GLN A 99 11.55 1.75 -11.74
CA GLN A 99 10.28 1.08 -11.47
C GLN A 99 9.34 1.94 -10.61
N LEU A 100 9.88 2.74 -9.68
CA LEU A 100 9.10 3.72 -8.92
C LEU A 100 8.63 4.87 -9.82
N ARG A 101 9.47 5.33 -10.75
CA ARG A 101 9.07 6.36 -11.74
C ARG A 101 7.97 5.86 -12.66
N ASP A 102 7.96 4.58 -13.01
CA ASP A 102 6.88 3.98 -13.79
C ASP A 102 5.52 4.07 -13.07
N ILE A 103 5.51 3.91 -11.74
CA ILE A 103 4.29 4.08 -10.94
C ILE A 103 3.82 5.54 -10.99
N VAL A 104 4.75 6.50 -10.89
CA VAL A 104 4.43 7.93 -11.05
C VAL A 104 3.74 8.17 -12.40
N ILE A 105 4.33 7.69 -13.50
CA ILE A 105 3.76 7.80 -14.86
C ILE A 105 2.34 7.19 -14.94
N ILE A 106 2.10 6.05 -14.27
CA ILE A 106 0.78 5.43 -14.22
C ILE A 106 -0.22 6.36 -13.51
N THR A 107 0.16 6.93 -12.35
CA THR A 107 -0.74 7.82 -11.59
C THR A 107 -1.01 9.16 -12.26
N GLU A 108 -0.12 9.63 -13.15
CA GLU A 108 -0.33 10.85 -13.93
C GLU A 108 -1.38 10.66 -15.04
N GLN A 109 -1.55 9.44 -15.54
CA GLN A 109 -2.35 9.14 -16.74
C GLN A 109 -3.64 8.36 -16.48
N LEU A 110 -3.75 7.73 -15.32
CA LEU A 110 -4.92 6.97 -14.89
C LEU A 110 -5.42 7.52 -13.56
N ASP A 111 -6.74 7.48 -13.37
CA ASP A 111 -7.36 7.91 -12.12
C ASP A 111 -7.04 6.90 -11.02
N VAL A 112 -6.29 7.31 -10.00
CA VAL A 112 -5.85 6.47 -8.89
C VAL A 112 -6.13 7.24 -7.61
N ASP A 113 -6.88 6.64 -6.67
CA ASP A 113 -7.27 7.31 -5.44
C ASP A 113 -6.12 7.39 -4.44
N TYR A 114 -5.27 6.36 -4.40
CA TYR A 114 -4.03 6.36 -3.61
C TYR A 114 -3.04 5.29 -4.06
N VAL A 115 -1.78 5.46 -3.69
CA VAL A 115 -0.76 4.41 -3.72
C VAL A 115 -0.48 3.95 -2.30
N ILE A 116 -0.30 2.65 -2.10
CA ILE A 116 0.17 2.10 -0.83
C ILE A 116 1.46 1.30 -1.04
N VAL A 117 2.49 1.68 -0.28
CA VAL A 117 3.78 1.02 -0.29
C VAL A 117 3.84 0.04 0.88
N LEU A 118 3.90 -1.25 0.56
CA LEU A 118 3.78 -2.38 1.46
C LEU A 118 5.11 -2.83 2.08
N GLY A 119 6.11 -1.95 2.15
CA GLY A 119 7.42 -2.23 2.79
C GLY A 119 8.47 -2.79 1.85
N ASP A 120 9.64 -3.08 2.42
CA ASP A 120 10.89 -3.49 1.77
C ASP A 120 11.30 -2.55 0.63
N LEU A 121 11.38 -1.27 0.98
CA LEU A 121 11.90 -0.19 0.16
C LEU A 121 13.38 -0.37 -0.14
N THR A 122 14.19 -0.71 0.87
CA THR A 122 15.64 -0.84 0.77
C THR A 122 16.07 -2.28 0.96
N SER A 123 17.22 -2.66 0.40
CA SER A 123 17.92 -3.84 0.93
C SER A 123 18.36 -3.57 2.39
N SER A 124 18.48 -4.62 3.21
CA SER A 124 19.05 -4.48 4.56
C SER A 124 20.58 -4.28 4.52
N LEU A 125 21.19 -4.00 5.67
CA LEU A 125 22.64 -4.01 5.91
C LEU A 125 23.43 -2.79 5.43
N TYR A 126 22.82 -1.61 5.48
CA TYR A 126 23.53 -0.34 5.29
C TYR A 126 23.96 0.26 6.63
N ASP A 127 24.90 1.20 6.62
CA ASP A 127 24.98 2.14 7.74
C ASP A 127 23.69 2.98 7.83
N HIS A 128 23.37 3.50 9.03
CA HIS A 128 22.12 4.23 9.28
C HIS A 128 21.89 5.35 8.26
N ASP A 129 22.87 6.22 8.06
CA ASP A 129 22.75 7.38 7.17
C ASP A 129 22.48 6.95 5.73
N THR A 130 23.17 5.92 5.22
CA THR A 130 22.92 5.36 3.89
C THR A 130 21.50 4.79 3.78
N ALA A 131 21.02 4.04 4.79
CA ALA A 131 19.65 3.52 4.78
C ALA A 131 18.62 4.67 4.73
N ILE A 132 18.82 5.69 5.54
CA ILE A 132 17.97 6.89 5.58
C ILE A 132 17.95 7.61 4.22
N ASP A 133 19.10 7.78 3.58
CA ASP A 133 19.19 8.46 2.29
C ASP A 133 18.50 7.67 1.16
N LEU A 134 18.61 6.34 1.16
CA LEU A 134 17.89 5.49 0.22
C LEU A 134 16.36 5.59 0.43
N ILE A 135 15.88 5.53 1.67
CA ILE A 135 14.45 5.67 1.99
C ILE A 135 13.93 7.06 1.57
N LYS A 136 14.70 8.13 1.82
CA LYS A 136 14.35 9.49 1.40
C LYS A 136 14.27 9.62 -0.13
N LYS A 137 15.16 8.98 -0.87
CA LYS A 137 15.12 8.98 -2.34
C LYS A 137 13.89 8.24 -2.87
N VAL A 138 13.49 7.12 -2.25
CA VAL A 138 12.22 6.45 -2.56
C VAL A 138 11.05 7.41 -2.32
N LYS A 139 11.00 8.07 -1.15
CA LYS A 139 9.96 9.05 -0.84
C LYS A 139 9.92 10.19 -1.86
N GLU A 140 11.06 10.77 -2.21
CA GLU A 140 11.15 11.88 -3.18
C GLU A 140 10.57 11.50 -4.55
N ILE A 141 10.76 10.26 -5.00
CA ILE A 141 10.15 9.77 -6.24
C ILE A 141 8.66 9.57 -6.07
N MET A 142 8.25 8.86 -5.01
CA MET A 142 6.85 8.51 -4.80
C MET A 142 5.97 9.73 -4.48
N ASP A 143 6.51 10.78 -3.86
CA ASP A 143 5.82 12.06 -3.63
C ASP A 143 5.45 12.80 -4.94
N GLN A 144 5.96 12.35 -6.09
CA GLN A 144 5.55 12.86 -7.41
C GLN A 144 4.25 12.21 -7.92
N CYS A 145 3.74 11.16 -7.27
CA CYS A 145 2.45 10.58 -7.65
C CYS A 145 1.34 11.65 -7.58
N HIS A 146 0.39 11.58 -8.51
CA HIS A 146 -0.77 12.49 -8.57
C HIS A 146 -1.84 12.22 -7.50
N CYS A 147 -1.61 11.25 -6.62
CA CYS A 147 -2.51 10.86 -5.55
C CYS A 147 -1.73 10.66 -4.23
N PRO A 148 -2.41 10.62 -3.07
CA PRO A 148 -1.76 10.32 -1.79
C PRO A 148 -0.99 9.00 -1.82
N VAL A 149 0.17 8.99 -1.17
CA VAL A 149 0.99 7.78 -0.99
C VAL A 149 1.09 7.45 0.49
N TYR A 150 0.71 6.23 0.84
CA TYR A 150 0.78 5.69 2.19
C TYR A 150 1.88 4.62 2.28
N TYR A 151 2.50 4.48 3.44
CA TYR A 151 3.66 3.60 3.61
C TYR A 151 3.49 2.70 4.85
N THR A 152 3.78 1.41 4.70
CA THR A 152 4.11 0.49 5.80
C THR A 152 5.58 0.11 5.70
N ARG A 153 6.09 -0.46 6.79
CA ARG A 153 7.44 -1.01 6.90
C ARG A 153 7.41 -2.52 6.66
N GLY A 154 8.41 -3.02 5.96
CA GLY A 154 8.79 -4.42 5.92
C GLY A 154 9.93 -4.72 6.88
N ASP A 155 10.45 -5.94 6.85
CA ASP A 155 11.57 -6.34 7.71
C ASP A 155 12.85 -5.61 7.33
N HIS A 156 13.05 -5.30 6.05
CA HIS A 156 14.29 -4.69 5.60
C HIS A 156 14.44 -3.23 6.04
N GLU A 157 13.33 -2.53 6.28
CA GLU A 157 13.35 -1.15 6.79
C GLU A 157 13.84 -1.01 8.22
N TYR A 158 14.06 -2.11 8.95
CA TYR A 158 14.71 -2.03 10.27
C TYR A 158 16.22 -1.99 10.15
N ASN A 159 16.74 -2.29 8.96
CA ASN A 159 18.16 -2.34 8.65
C ASN A 159 18.93 -3.28 9.61
N ALA A 160 18.32 -4.44 9.89
CA ALA A 160 18.83 -5.49 10.77
C ALA A 160 18.68 -6.86 10.10
N THR A 161 19.51 -7.86 10.46
CA THR A 161 19.46 -9.22 9.86
C THR A 161 18.95 -10.25 10.82
N ASP A 162 18.25 -11.29 10.28
CA ASP A 162 17.82 -12.54 10.96
C ASP A 162 18.90 -13.19 11.83
N GLU A 163 20.17 -12.99 11.51
CA GLU A 163 21.31 -13.55 12.24
C GLU A 163 21.93 -12.61 13.29
N ASN A 164 21.73 -11.29 13.18
CA ASN A 164 22.33 -10.27 14.05
C ASN A 164 21.32 -9.45 14.87
N TRP A 165 20.04 -9.85 14.95
CA TRP A 165 19.05 -9.17 15.82
C TRP A 165 19.44 -9.27 17.31
N GLY A 166 20.27 -8.33 17.76
CA GLY A 166 20.56 -8.11 19.19
C GLY A 166 21.81 -8.79 19.74
N THR A 167 22.90 -8.92 18.98
CA THR A 167 24.16 -9.47 19.53
C THR A 167 25.40 -8.60 19.34
N ASN A 168 25.33 -7.49 18.60
CA ASN A 168 26.47 -6.59 18.41
C ASN A 168 26.07 -5.10 18.56
N GLU A 169 26.86 -4.33 19.31
CA GLU A 169 26.61 -2.90 19.55
C GLU A 169 26.65 -2.07 18.25
N ASP A 170 27.50 -2.47 17.30
CA ASP A 170 27.61 -1.79 16.00
C ASP A 170 26.32 -1.90 15.17
N ASP A 171 25.54 -2.97 15.36
CA ASP A 171 24.27 -3.16 14.64
C ASP A 171 23.16 -2.24 15.19
N TYR A 172 23.22 -1.85 16.47
CA TYR A 172 22.20 -0.96 17.07
C TYR A 172 22.23 0.45 16.49
N ASN A 173 23.42 0.95 16.19
CA ASN A 173 23.58 2.30 15.63
C ASN A 173 23.08 2.38 14.18
N ASN A 174 22.90 1.24 13.51
CA ASN A 174 22.43 1.18 12.13
C ASN A 174 20.91 1.00 12.01
N ILE A 175 20.20 0.73 13.11
CA ILE A 175 18.75 0.49 13.08
C ILE A 175 18.01 1.76 12.68
N VAL A 176 17.18 1.64 11.64
CA VAL A 176 16.21 2.67 11.29
C VAL A 176 15.02 2.55 12.23
N THR A 177 14.78 3.58 13.02
CA THR A 177 13.76 3.58 14.09
C THR A 177 12.37 3.97 13.58
N GLY A 178 11.35 3.76 14.41
CA GLY A 178 10.01 4.31 14.13
C GLY A 178 9.98 5.85 14.13
N MET A 179 10.89 6.48 14.89
CA MET A 179 11.09 7.93 14.89
C MET A 179 11.69 8.39 13.54
N ASP A 180 12.68 7.68 13.02
CA ASP A 180 13.25 7.97 11.69
C ASP A 180 12.18 7.88 10.61
N TRP A 181 11.37 6.81 10.65
CA TRP A 181 10.25 6.62 9.74
C TRP A 181 9.24 7.77 9.82
N TYR A 182 8.87 8.19 11.04
CA TYR A 182 8.02 9.36 11.27
C TYR A 182 8.61 10.61 10.61
N ASN A 183 9.88 10.89 10.87
CA ASN A 183 10.55 12.10 10.41
C ASN A 183 10.71 12.14 8.89
N ILE A 184 10.89 10.99 8.23
CA ILE A 184 11.00 10.93 6.77
C ILE A 184 9.63 11.12 6.13
N PHE A 185 8.63 10.33 6.52
CA PHE A 185 7.38 10.27 5.77
C PHE A 185 6.40 11.37 6.14
N GLY A 186 6.41 11.85 7.39
CA GLY A 186 5.49 12.90 7.85
C GLY A 186 4.01 12.55 7.67
N ILE A 187 3.68 11.28 7.37
CA ILE A 187 2.29 10.83 7.13
C ILE A 187 1.38 11.15 8.31
N TYR A 188 1.95 11.31 9.49
CA TYR A 188 1.24 11.62 10.72
C TYR A 188 0.87 13.09 10.88
N ASP A 189 1.39 13.96 10.01
CA ASP A 189 1.01 15.36 9.93
C ASP A 189 -0.24 15.59 9.05
N ASP A 190 -0.70 14.57 8.30
CA ASP A 190 -1.96 14.60 7.57
C ASP A 190 -3.14 14.56 8.55
N PRO A 191 -4.05 15.56 8.54
CA PRO A 191 -5.19 15.61 9.46
C PRO A 191 -6.20 14.45 9.29
N ASN A 192 -6.15 13.73 8.17
CA ASN A 192 -7.00 12.55 7.92
C ASN A 192 -6.34 11.25 8.41
N VAL A 193 -5.04 11.27 8.72
CA VAL A 193 -4.31 10.13 9.28
C VAL A 193 -4.52 10.09 10.79
N VAL A 194 -4.94 8.93 11.28
CA VAL A 194 -5.16 8.71 12.71
C VAL A 194 -4.24 7.62 13.22
N ILE A 195 -3.39 8.02 14.17
CA ILE A 195 -2.42 7.14 14.83
C ILE A 195 -2.86 6.68 16.21
N ASP A 196 -2.04 5.80 16.79
CA ASP A 196 -2.03 5.52 18.21
C ASP A 196 -1.22 6.58 18.96
N SER A 197 -1.91 7.47 19.67
CA SER A 197 -1.24 8.49 20.49
C SER A 197 -0.43 7.91 21.65
N SER A 198 -0.66 6.65 22.02
CA SER A 198 0.14 5.96 23.05
C SER A 198 1.41 5.32 22.48
N ASN A 199 1.47 5.16 21.15
CA ASN A 199 2.63 4.65 20.43
C ASN A 199 2.78 5.37 19.07
N PRO A 200 3.11 6.68 19.07
CA PRO A 200 3.10 7.51 17.87
C PRO A 200 4.14 7.09 16.82
N TYR A 201 5.11 6.26 17.21
CA TYR A 201 6.18 5.73 16.34
C TYR A 201 5.97 4.25 16.00
N GLY A 202 4.77 3.71 16.24
CA GLY A 202 4.44 2.31 15.97
C GLY A 202 4.33 1.95 14.47
N CYS A 203 4.29 2.94 13.57
CA CYS A 203 4.16 2.72 12.13
C CYS A 203 2.88 2.00 11.70
N TYR A 204 1.80 2.19 12.47
CA TYR A 204 0.44 1.77 12.13
C TYR A 204 -0.54 2.92 12.32
N PHE A 205 -1.53 3.01 11.43
CA PHE A 205 -2.47 4.12 11.36
C PHE A 205 -3.70 3.72 10.55
N TYR A 206 -4.74 4.54 10.58
CA TYR A 206 -5.78 4.48 9.56
C TYR A 206 -5.99 5.85 8.92
N VAL A 207 -6.52 5.84 7.70
CA VAL A 207 -6.95 7.04 6.99
C VAL A 207 -8.40 6.86 6.60
N ASP A 208 -9.22 7.85 6.95
CA ASP A 208 -10.57 7.95 6.42
C ASP A 208 -10.54 8.78 5.15
N ILE A 209 -11.15 8.27 4.07
CA ILE A 209 -11.35 8.96 2.80
C ILE A 209 -12.87 9.18 2.63
N PRO A 210 -13.44 10.26 3.17
CA PRO A 210 -14.90 10.41 3.30
C PRO A 210 -15.64 10.44 1.98
N GLU A 211 -15.08 11.07 0.96
CA GLU A 211 -15.63 11.17 -0.39
C GLU A 211 -15.75 9.80 -1.07
N LEU A 212 -14.85 8.87 -0.74
CA LEU A 212 -14.88 7.48 -1.21
C LEU A 212 -15.57 6.53 -0.24
N LYS A 213 -16.00 7.01 0.94
CA LYS A 213 -16.47 6.18 2.07
C LYS A 213 -15.55 4.97 2.34
N ASN A 214 -14.24 5.19 2.28
CA ASN A 214 -13.26 4.14 2.52
C ASN A 214 -12.46 4.44 3.79
N ARG A 215 -12.17 3.41 4.58
CA ARG A 215 -11.12 3.46 5.59
C ARG A 215 -9.98 2.54 5.19
N VAL A 216 -8.80 3.12 5.03
CA VAL A 216 -7.52 2.44 4.84
C VAL A 216 -6.96 2.17 6.23
N ILE A 217 -6.74 0.90 6.60
CA ILE A 217 -6.09 0.53 7.86
C ILE A 217 -4.73 -0.07 7.54
N VAL A 218 -3.67 0.58 8.01
CA VAL A 218 -2.28 0.15 7.83
C VAL A 218 -1.75 -0.39 9.15
N LEU A 219 -1.29 -1.63 9.13
CA LEU A 219 -0.81 -2.38 10.28
C LEU A 219 0.65 -2.77 10.07
N ASN A 220 1.43 -2.68 11.14
CA ASN A 220 2.85 -3.00 11.08
C ASN A 220 3.05 -4.51 11.32
N SER A 221 3.88 -5.15 10.49
CA SER A 221 4.17 -6.60 10.57
C SER A 221 5.36 -6.92 11.44
N PHE A 222 6.18 -5.91 11.69
CA PHE A 222 7.41 -5.99 12.44
C PHE A 222 7.42 -4.89 13.47
N GLU A 223 7.74 -5.17 14.72
CA GLU A 223 7.84 -4.14 15.76
C GLU A 223 8.92 -4.54 16.75
N PHE A 224 9.71 -3.59 17.22
CA PHE A 224 10.57 -3.77 18.39
C PHE A 224 10.06 -2.94 19.55
N LYS A 225 10.37 -3.37 20.78
CA LYS A 225 10.14 -2.53 21.94
C LYS A 225 11.09 -1.34 21.89
N ALA A 226 10.56 -0.13 21.75
CA ALA A 226 11.36 1.10 21.79
C ALA A 226 11.41 1.70 23.20
N ASN A 227 12.51 2.40 23.49
CA ASN A 227 12.64 3.36 24.57
C ASN A 227 11.82 4.64 24.27
N PRO A 228 11.57 5.53 25.25
CA PRO A 228 10.84 6.77 25.02
C PRO A 228 11.46 7.72 23.98
N ASP A 229 12.74 7.55 23.66
CA ASP A 229 13.48 8.28 22.62
C ASP A 229 13.34 7.64 21.22
N GLY A 230 12.62 6.52 21.10
CA GLY A 230 12.38 5.81 19.84
C GLY A 230 13.46 4.79 19.47
N LEU A 231 14.56 4.72 20.23
CA LEU A 231 15.62 3.72 20.03
C LEU A 231 15.17 2.34 20.52
N PRO A 232 15.74 1.24 19.98
CA PRO A 232 15.47 -0.09 20.51
C PRO A 232 15.78 -0.20 22.01
N TYR A 233 14.88 -0.82 22.76
CA TYR A 233 15.13 -1.21 24.14
C TYR A 233 16.20 -2.30 24.14
N ILE A 234 17.22 -2.20 24.98
CA ILE A 234 18.25 -3.24 25.15
C ILE A 234 18.06 -3.86 26.54
N ASN A 235 17.99 -5.19 26.59
CA ASN A 235 17.90 -5.97 27.82
C ASN A 235 19.23 -5.93 28.60
N ASP A 236 19.19 -6.32 29.88
CA ASP A 236 20.37 -6.34 30.75
C ASP A 236 21.49 -7.27 30.26
N ASP A 237 21.16 -8.28 29.43
CA ASP A 237 22.11 -9.21 28.81
C ASP A 237 22.71 -8.69 27.49
N GLY A 238 22.38 -7.45 27.10
CA GLY A 238 22.89 -6.80 25.90
C GLY A 238 22.10 -7.14 24.64
N THR A 239 21.01 -7.91 24.71
CA THR A 239 20.17 -8.21 23.54
C THR A 239 19.08 -7.18 23.33
N MET A 240 18.61 -7.03 22.09
CA MET A 240 17.44 -6.20 21.82
C MET A 240 16.20 -6.77 22.53
N GLY A 241 15.43 -5.88 23.15
CA GLY A 241 14.17 -6.17 23.80
C GLY A 241 13.09 -6.44 22.77
N TYR A 242 12.56 -7.66 22.81
CA TYR A 242 11.34 -8.12 22.15
C TYR A 242 11.15 -7.67 20.69
N TRP A 243 11.30 -8.63 19.78
CA TRP A 243 10.99 -8.49 18.37
C TRP A 243 9.68 -9.19 18.03
N VAL A 244 8.74 -8.46 17.41
CA VAL A 244 7.51 -9.03 16.86
C VAL A 244 7.73 -9.25 15.37
N ARG A 245 7.67 -10.51 14.92
CA ARG A 245 7.60 -10.89 13.49
C ARG A 245 6.21 -11.43 13.15
N LYS A 246 5.21 -10.57 13.30
CA LYS A 246 3.80 -10.83 12.99
C LYS A 246 3.02 -9.52 13.09
N VAL A 247 1.93 -9.40 12.35
CA VAL A 247 0.98 -8.33 12.58
C VAL A 247 0.33 -8.49 13.96
N GLY A 248 0.23 -7.40 14.72
CA GLY A 248 -0.58 -7.33 15.93
C GLY A 248 0.21 -7.54 17.23
N SER A 249 1.17 -6.64 17.51
CA SER A 249 1.66 -6.47 18.88
C SER A 249 0.54 -6.06 19.84
N LYS A 250 0.82 -6.10 21.15
CA LYS A 250 -0.14 -5.73 22.19
C LYS A 250 -0.75 -4.34 22.01
N GLU A 251 0.09 -3.34 21.80
CA GLU A 251 -0.40 -1.96 21.68
C GLU A 251 -1.14 -1.76 20.36
N GLN A 252 -0.63 -2.34 19.26
CA GLN A 252 -1.30 -2.34 17.97
C GLN A 252 -2.70 -2.96 18.03
N VAL A 253 -2.86 -4.11 18.69
CA VAL A 253 -4.17 -4.79 18.80
C VAL A 253 -5.14 -4.02 19.69
N LYS A 254 -4.67 -3.43 20.80
CA LYS A 254 -5.50 -2.57 21.63
C LYS A 254 -5.98 -1.34 20.87
N TRP A 255 -5.10 -0.69 20.11
CA TRP A 255 -5.46 0.45 19.27
C TRP A 255 -6.43 0.05 18.16
N LEU A 256 -6.15 -1.05 17.47
CA LEU A 256 -7.00 -1.57 16.40
C LEU A 256 -8.42 -1.80 16.90
N THR A 257 -8.57 -2.56 17.98
CA THR A 257 -9.88 -2.95 18.53
C THR A 257 -10.66 -1.80 19.16
N LYS A 258 -9.99 -0.80 19.73
CA LYS A 258 -10.66 0.31 20.43
C LYS A 258 -10.85 1.56 19.59
N LYS A 259 -10.11 1.70 18.49
CA LYS A 259 -10.05 2.94 17.72
C LYS A 259 -10.19 2.71 16.22
N ALA A 260 -9.31 1.91 15.61
CA ALA A 260 -9.31 1.78 14.15
C ALA A 260 -10.52 0.99 13.62
N LEU A 261 -11.06 0.05 14.41
CA LEU A 261 -12.29 -0.69 14.09
C LEU A 261 -13.57 0.01 14.58
N ASP A 262 -13.48 1.20 15.16
CA ASP A 262 -14.67 2.01 15.49
C ASP A 262 -15.17 2.74 14.22
N MET A 263 -16.27 2.25 13.69
CA MET A 263 -17.01 2.80 12.55
C MET A 263 -18.35 3.41 12.98
N THR A 264 -18.49 3.80 14.25
CA THR A 264 -19.69 4.47 14.74
C THR A 264 -20.00 5.71 13.90
N GLY A 265 -21.21 5.77 13.34
CA GLY A 265 -21.64 6.86 12.46
C GLY A 265 -21.16 6.78 11.01
N LYS A 266 -20.48 5.70 10.60
CA LYS A 266 -19.98 5.48 9.23
C LYS A 266 -20.82 4.45 8.47
N THR A 267 -21.91 4.90 7.86
CA THR A 267 -22.82 4.02 7.09
C THR A 267 -22.38 3.85 5.64
N ASP A 268 -22.43 2.61 5.15
CA ASP A 268 -22.00 2.19 3.81
C ASP A 268 -20.51 2.45 3.53
N TRP A 269 -19.68 2.29 4.56
CA TRP A 269 -18.23 2.37 4.42
C TRP A 269 -17.62 1.00 4.12
N THR A 270 -16.55 1.02 3.33
CA THR A 270 -15.69 -0.15 3.06
C THR A 270 -14.36 0.03 3.77
N VAL A 271 -13.78 -1.06 4.27
CA VAL A 271 -12.47 -1.07 4.92
C VAL A 271 -11.48 -1.92 4.11
N THR A 272 -10.27 -1.41 3.94
CA THR A 272 -9.13 -2.11 3.33
C THR A 272 -7.99 -2.22 4.34
N PHE A 273 -7.41 -3.41 4.49
CA PHE A 273 -6.29 -3.66 5.39
C PHE A 273 -4.98 -3.80 4.62
N PHE A 274 -3.90 -3.26 5.17
CA PHE A 274 -2.57 -3.29 4.57
C PHE A 274 -1.52 -3.59 5.62
N SER A 275 -0.58 -4.46 5.29
CA SER A 275 0.62 -4.72 6.10
C SER A 275 1.66 -5.42 5.25
N HIS A 276 2.94 -5.35 5.60
CA HIS A 276 3.97 -6.03 4.81
C HIS A 276 3.79 -7.57 4.77
N MET A 277 3.43 -8.18 5.89
CA MET A 277 3.02 -9.58 5.99
C MET A 277 1.53 -9.67 6.27
N ILE A 278 0.80 -10.53 5.58
CA ILE A 278 -0.55 -10.93 5.99
C ILE A 278 -0.54 -11.75 7.30
N PRO A 279 -1.65 -11.75 8.07
CA PRO A 279 -1.76 -12.49 9.32
C PRO A 279 -2.12 -13.96 9.10
N TYR A 280 -1.61 -14.63 8.06
CA TYR A 280 -1.92 -16.03 7.71
C TYR A 280 -0.71 -16.79 7.21
N LYS A 281 -0.52 -18.02 7.70
CA LYS A 281 0.48 -18.95 7.19
C LYS A 281 -0.21 -20.13 6.54
N ASP A 282 0.11 -20.42 5.29
CA ASP A 282 -0.27 -21.70 4.70
C ASP A 282 0.62 -22.80 5.31
N THR A 283 0.02 -23.66 6.11
CA THR A 283 0.70 -24.81 6.74
C THR A 283 0.45 -26.10 5.98
N SER A 284 -0.27 -26.06 4.86
CA SER A 284 -0.50 -27.27 4.07
C SER A 284 0.80 -27.72 3.42
N SER A 285 1.11 -29.01 3.54
CA SER A 285 2.22 -29.65 2.84
C SER A 285 1.85 -30.03 1.39
N GLU A 286 0.68 -29.59 0.92
CA GLU A 286 0.22 -29.85 -0.43
C GLU A 286 0.98 -28.91 -1.36
N VAL A 287 1.79 -29.49 -2.23
CA VAL A 287 2.73 -28.82 -3.13
C VAL A 287 2.03 -27.83 -4.10
N ASP A 288 0.70 -27.89 -4.18
CA ASP A 288 -0.14 -27.10 -5.09
C ASP A 288 -0.79 -25.85 -4.47
N THR A 289 -0.54 -25.51 -3.20
CA THR A 289 -1.01 -24.22 -2.68
C THR A 289 -0.09 -23.09 -3.14
N ILE A 290 -0.58 -22.27 -4.08
CA ILE A 290 0.03 -21.04 -4.65
C ILE A 290 0.26 -19.93 -3.58
N PHE A 291 0.11 -20.26 -2.29
CA PHE A 291 0.17 -19.29 -1.21
C PHE A 291 1.41 -19.57 -0.37
N HIS A 292 2.51 -18.90 -0.70
CA HIS A 292 3.81 -19.18 -0.10
C HIS A 292 3.85 -18.81 1.38
N GLY A 293 4.14 -19.80 2.24
CA GLY A 293 3.99 -19.74 3.70
C GLY A 293 5.05 -18.96 4.48
N TYR A 294 5.61 -17.88 3.93
CA TYR A 294 6.61 -17.04 4.63
C TYR A 294 6.01 -16.07 5.66
N ALA A 295 4.69 -16.11 5.86
CA ALA A 295 4.01 -15.32 6.88
C ALA A 295 3.87 -16.04 8.24
N THR A 296 3.57 -15.28 9.30
CA THR A 296 3.25 -15.81 10.64
C THR A 296 1.73 -15.87 10.81
N ASP A 297 1.20 -17.05 11.15
CA ASP A 297 -0.24 -17.20 11.38
C ASP A 297 -0.70 -16.38 12.59
N ASN A 298 -1.75 -15.59 12.42
CA ASN A 298 -2.39 -14.88 13.52
C ASN A 298 -3.92 -15.06 13.46
N THR A 299 -4.35 -16.28 13.76
CA THR A 299 -5.76 -16.65 13.85
C THR A 299 -6.59 -15.71 14.74
N PRO A 300 -6.16 -15.35 15.97
CA PRO A 300 -6.91 -14.41 16.82
C PRO A 300 -7.19 -13.05 16.14
N LEU A 301 -6.19 -12.48 15.45
CA LEU A 301 -6.38 -11.23 14.71
C LEU A 301 -7.42 -11.38 13.60
N ARG A 302 -7.34 -12.47 12.83
CA ARG A 302 -8.35 -12.76 11.79
C ARG A 302 -9.74 -12.91 12.37
N LYS A 303 -9.89 -13.54 13.55
CA LYS A 303 -11.19 -13.66 14.21
C LYS A 303 -11.75 -12.33 14.69
N ILE A 304 -10.89 -11.41 15.17
CA ILE A 304 -11.29 -10.03 15.47
C ILE A 304 -11.82 -9.32 14.21
N VAL A 305 -11.09 -9.40 13.10
CA VAL A 305 -11.50 -8.77 11.83
C VAL A 305 -12.74 -9.43 11.24
N GLN A 306 -12.88 -10.75 11.34
CA GLN A 306 -14.08 -11.48 10.97
C GLN A 306 -15.29 -11.04 11.81
N ALA A 307 -15.11 -10.85 13.13
CA ALA A 307 -16.18 -10.36 14.00
C ALA A 307 -16.61 -8.94 13.62
N PHE A 308 -15.64 -8.07 13.33
CA PHE A 308 -15.85 -6.71 12.83
C PHE A 308 -16.61 -6.69 11.50
N LYS A 309 -16.15 -7.45 10.51
CA LYS A 309 -16.82 -7.60 9.20
C LYS A 309 -18.29 -7.99 9.40
N ASN A 310 -18.56 -8.94 10.28
CA ASN A 310 -19.90 -9.51 10.48
C ASN A 310 -20.78 -8.74 11.47
N GLY A 311 -20.30 -7.69 12.14
CA GLY A 311 -21.05 -7.00 13.19
C GLY A 311 -21.38 -7.93 14.37
N SER A 312 -20.43 -8.78 14.75
CA SER A 312 -20.58 -9.79 15.80
C SER A 312 -19.55 -9.59 16.90
N SER A 313 -19.59 -10.45 17.93
CA SER A 313 -18.60 -10.46 18.99
C SER A 313 -17.62 -11.61 18.85
N TRP A 314 -16.42 -11.41 19.40
CA TRP A 314 -15.43 -12.45 19.54
C TRP A 314 -14.69 -12.29 20.87
N SER A 315 -14.39 -13.41 21.52
CA SER A 315 -13.53 -13.42 22.70
C SER A 315 -12.62 -14.64 22.66
N GLY A 316 -11.38 -14.45 23.11
CA GLY A 316 -10.39 -15.51 23.08
C GLY A 316 -9.04 -15.04 23.61
N GLU A 317 -8.15 -16.00 23.81
CA GLU A 317 -6.75 -15.74 24.08
C GLU A 317 -6.04 -15.36 22.78
N TYR A 318 -5.26 -14.28 22.81
CA TYR A 318 -4.57 -13.78 21.63
C TYR A 318 -3.12 -14.31 21.55
N ASN A 319 -2.34 -14.08 22.60
CA ASN A 319 -1.04 -14.70 22.89
C ASN A 319 -0.61 -14.29 24.31
N ASP A 320 0.53 -14.81 24.78
CA ASP A 320 1.05 -14.55 26.13
C ASP A 320 1.26 -13.05 26.44
N ASP A 321 1.63 -12.24 25.44
CA ASP A 321 1.92 -10.81 25.63
C ASP A 321 0.65 -9.97 25.73
N VAL A 322 -0.36 -10.31 24.93
CA VAL A 322 -1.63 -9.57 24.82
C VAL A 322 -2.67 -10.06 25.83
N GLY A 323 -2.69 -11.37 26.07
CA GLY A 323 -3.65 -12.06 26.93
C GLY A 323 -5.03 -12.21 26.29
N GLN A 324 -6.06 -12.17 27.14
CA GLN A 324 -7.44 -12.33 26.71
C GLN A 324 -7.99 -11.04 26.09
N ILE A 325 -8.64 -11.17 24.94
CA ILE A 325 -9.33 -10.10 24.23
C ILE A 325 -10.81 -10.43 24.14
N SER A 326 -11.64 -9.39 24.26
CA SER A 326 -13.07 -9.46 23.95
C SER A 326 -13.45 -8.21 23.16
N VAL A 327 -14.10 -8.40 22.03
CA VAL A 327 -14.63 -7.35 21.15
C VAL A 327 -16.11 -7.63 20.86
N ASP A 328 -16.89 -6.57 20.71
CA ASP A 328 -18.30 -6.67 20.35
C ASP A 328 -18.65 -5.54 19.37
N PHE A 329 -18.96 -5.92 18.14
CA PHE A 329 -19.33 -5.00 17.07
C PHE A 329 -20.84 -5.03 16.76
N SER A 330 -21.66 -5.67 17.60
CA SER A 330 -23.09 -5.83 17.33
C SER A 330 -23.88 -4.52 17.31
N GLU A 331 -23.48 -3.51 18.08
CA GLU A 331 -24.12 -2.19 18.01
C GLU A 331 -23.81 -1.43 16.72
N GLN A 332 -22.58 -1.57 16.20
CA GLN A 332 -22.15 -0.97 14.94
C GLN A 332 -22.74 -1.69 13.73
N GLY A 333 -22.93 -3.01 13.83
CA GLY A 333 -23.42 -3.85 12.75
C GLY A 333 -22.36 -4.22 11.72
N LYS A 334 -22.81 -4.83 10.61
CA LYS A 334 -21.95 -5.33 9.53
C LYS A 334 -21.22 -4.19 8.83
N ILE A 335 -19.93 -4.36 8.58
CA ILE A 335 -19.10 -3.46 7.77
C ILE A 335 -18.51 -4.24 6.59
N ALA A 336 -18.42 -3.59 5.43
CA ALA A 336 -17.76 -4.18 4.27
C ALA A 336 -16.24 -4.17 4.47
N VAL A 337 -15.59 -5.33 4.33
CA VAL A 337 -14.13 -5.47 4.36
C VAL A 337 -13.70 -6.03 3.01
N ALA A 338 -13.09 -5.20 2.17
CA ALA A 338 -12.75 -5.58 0.79
C ALA A 338 -11.63 -6.62 0.74
N GLY A 339 -10.67 -6.51 1.66
CA GLY A 339 -9.57 -7.46 1.76
C GLY A 339 -8.42 -6.96 2.63
N TRP A 340 -7.35 -7.75 2.59
CA TRP A 340 -6.07 -7.50 3.23
C TRP A 340 -4.96 -7.67 2.20
N TRP A 341 -4.16 -6.64 1.95
CA TRP A 341 -3.05 -6.67 1.00
C TRP A 341 -1.69 -6.67 1.70
N SER A 342 -0.75 -7.44 1.15
CA SER A 342 0.63 -7.51 1.64
C SER A 342 1.67 -7.70 0.54
N GLY A 343 2.95 -7.50 0.92
CA GLY A 343 4.14 -7.83 0.13
C GLY A 343 4.84 -9.06 0.72
N HIS A 344 6.17 -8.95 0.93
CA HIS A 344 7.07 -9.91 1.62
C HIS A 344 7.40 -11.17 0.83
N ILE A 345 6.41 -11.74 0.14
CA ILE A 345 6.53 -13.04 -0.53
C ILE A 345 7.09 -12.91 -1.95
N HIS A 346 7.12 -11.69 -2.51
CA HIS A 346 7.59 -11.43 -3.87
C HIS A 346 6.81 -12.25 -4.91
N ASP A 347 5.49 -12.38 -4.75
CA ASP A 347 4.60 -13.12 -5.67
C ASP A 347 3.16 -12.56 -5.68
N ASP A 348 2.41 -12.84 -6.75
CA ASP A 348 0.99 -12.51 -6.89
C ASP A 348 0.11 -13.66 -6.35
N CYS A 349 -0.21 -13.62 -5.05
CA CYS A 349 -1.04 -14.65 -4.41
C CYS A 349 -2.42 -14.13 -4.00
N PHE A 350 -3.42 -15.01 -4.02
CA PHE A 350 -4.73 -14.76 -3.43
C PHE A 350 -5.25 -15.97 -2.68
N LYS A 351 -5.83 -15.74 -1.50
CA LYS A 351 -6.56 -16.76 -0.76
C LYS A 351 -7.70 -16.15 0.04
N ARG A 352 -8.83 -16.86 0.13
CA ARG A 352 -9.89 -16.55 1.10
C ARG A 352 -9.71 -17.39 2.35
N VAL A 353 -9.52 -16.75 3.50
CA VAL A 353 -9.30 -17.41 4.79
C VAL A 353 -10.19 -16.74 5.83
N ASP A 354 -10.95 -17.52 6.61
CA ASP A 354 -11.88 -16.97 7.61
C ASP A 354 -12.86 -15.93 7.04
N ASP A 355 -13.30 -16.12 5.79
CA ASP A 355 -14.14 -15.15 5.07
C ASP A 355 -13.47 -13.80 4.76
N LEU A 356 -12.14 -13.74 4.85
CA LEU A 356 -11.34 -12.57 4.50
C LEU A 356 -10.58 -12.84 3.21
N ASN A 357 -10.64 -11.88 2.28
CA ASN A 357 -9.84 -11.89 1.07
C ASN A 357 -8.42 -11.44 1.40
N MET A 358 -7.43 -12.30 1.13
CA MET A 358 -6.02 -12.02 1.35
C MET A 358 -5.30 -11.95 0.01
N PHE A 359 -4.64 -10.83 -0.22
CA PHE A 359 -3.91 -10.53 -1.43
C PHE A 359 -2.43 -10.35 -1.08
N VAL A 360 -1.59 -11.01 -1.84
CA VAL A 360 -0.15 -10.74 -1.88
C VAL A 360 0.12 -10.27 -3.29
N SER A 361 0.85 -9.17 -3.41
CA SER A 361 1.16 -8.57 -4.69
C SER A 361 2.66 -8.73 -4.94
N THR A 362 3.03 -9.00 -6.19
CA THR A 362 4.42 -8.82 -6.64
C THR A 362 4.59 -7.37 -7.04
N ASN A 363 5.70 -6.76 -6.61
CA ASN A 363 6.25 -5.62 -7.33
C ASN A 363 7.78 -5.75 -7.36
N THR A 364 8.40 -5.15 -8.38
CA THR A 364 9.83 -4.83 -8.49
C THR A 364 10.83 -5.99 -8.39
N CYS A 365 10.88 -6.78 -7.31
CA CYS A 365 11.69 -8.00 -7.17
C CYS A 365 10.79 -9.24 -7.17
N ALA A 366 10.80 -10.05 -8.23
CA ALA A 366 10.30 -11.44 -8.15
C ALA A 366 11.46 -12.34 -7.69
N HIS A 367 11.32 -13.03 -6.56
CA HIS A 367 12.37 -13.95 -6.13
C HIS A 367 12.29 -15.23 -6.95
N TYR A 368 13.40 -15.55 -7.65
CA TYR A 368 13.70 -16.89 -8.12
C TYR A 368 13.69 -17.83 -6.91
N ARG A 369 12.82 -18.85 -6.91
CA ARG A 369 12.90 -19.90 -5.90
C ARG A 369 14.02 -20.84 -6.36
N ASP A 370 15.12 -20.94 -5.62
CA ASP A 370 16.28 -21.77 -5.99
C ASP A 370 15.92 -23.24 -6.29
N SER A 371 14.83 -23.74 -5.70
CA SER A 371 14.34 -25.10 -5.98
C SER A 371 13.71 -25.28 -7.37
N TRP A 372 13.56 -24.23 -8.19
CA TRP A 372 13.11 -24.38 -9.59
C TRP A 372 14.23 -24.89 -10.48
N ALA A 373 15.49 -24.70 -10.07
CA ALA A 373 16.66 -25.31 -10.71
C ALA A 373 16.82 -26.80 -10.36
N GLU A 374 16.19 -27.26 -9.28
CA GLU A 374 16.24 -28.66 -8.81
C GLU A 374 15.08 -29.51 -9.33
N ASP A 375 14.07 -28.90 -9.98
CA ASP A 375 13.01 -29.63 -10.65
C ASP A 375 13.52 -30.07 -12.04
N GLU A 376 13.71 -31.37 -12.23
CA GLU A 376 14.20 -31.93 -13.49
C GLU A 376 13.20 -31.76 -14.65
N ASN A 377 11.93 -31.42 -14.35
CA ASN A 377 10.88 -31.16 -15.33
C ASN A 377 9.94 -30.02 -14.85
N PRO A 378 10.40 -28.76 -14.82
CA PRO A 378 9.57 -27.66 -14.35
C PRO A 378 8.40 -27.48 -15.32
N VAL A 379 7.18 -27.68 -14.81
CA VAL A 379 5.94 -27.50 -15.58
C VAL A 379 5.68 -26.01 -15.86
N HIS A 380 6.36 -25.13 -15.13
CA HIS A 380 6.30 -23.68 -15.27
C HIS A 380 7.72 -23.11 -15.36
N LEU A 381 8.02 -22.35 -16.42
CA LEU A 381 9.25 -21.57 -16.52
C LEU A 381 9.26 -20.51 -15.41
N PRO A 382 10.41 -20.24 -14.75
CA PRO A 382 10.51 -19.16 -13.77
C PRO A 382 9.98 -17.88 -14.41
N PRO A 383 9.14 -17.09 -13.72
CA PRO A 383 8.92 -15.72 -14.16
C PRO A 383 10.32 -15.12 -14.32
N GLU A 384 10.58 -14.57 -15.50
CA GLU A 384 11.85 -13.92 -15.81
C GLU A 384 12.23 -13.06 -14.61
N ARG A 385 13.47 -13.22 -14.15
CA ARG A 385 14.01 -12.41 -13.08
C ARG A 385 13.69 -10.95 -13.46
N ASN A 386 12.95 -10.22 -12.62
CA ASN A 386 12.79 -8.76 -12.77
C ASN A 386 14.11 -8.06 -12.35
N ASP A 387 15.25 -8.58 -12.82
CA ASP A 387 16.57 -7.96 -12.71
C ASP A 387 16.91 -7.13 -13.95
N THR A 388 16.02 -7.09 -14.93
CA THR A 388 16.09 -6.12 -16.02
C THR A 388 15.16 -4.95 -15.70
N ASP A 389 15.69 -3.75 -15.93
CA ASP A 389 15.05 -2.47 -16.19
C ASP A 389 13.83 -2.49 -17.16
N LYS A 390 13.36 -3.68 -17.57
CA LYS A 390 12.36 -3.90 -18.62
C LYS A 390 11.11 -4.65 -18.16
N ALA A 391 11.06 -5.10 -16.92
CA ALA A 391 9.93 -5.86 -16.41
C ALA A 391 9.29 -5.14 -15.21
N MET A 392 8.48 -4.13 -15.51
CA MET A 392 7.54 -3.56 -14.54
C MET A 392 6.57 -4.65 -14.07
N SER A 393 6.17 -4.65 -12.80
CA SER A 393 5.18 -5.61 -12.28
C SER A 393 4.27 -4.89 -11.29
N VAL A 394 3.38 -4.05 -11.79
CA VAL A 394 2.54 -3.18 -10.95
C VAL A 394 1.11 -3.69 -10.95
N ASN A 395 0.54 -3.91 -9.76
CA ASN A 395 -0.87 -4.24 -9.59
C ASN A 395 -1.67 -2.98 -9.22
N MET A 396 -2.66 -2.67 -10.06
CA MET A 396 -3.73 -1.75 -9.75
C MET A 396 -4.98 -2.53 -9.33
N PHE A 397 -5.50 -2.24 -8.16
CA PHE A 397 -6.71 -2.83 -7.60
C PHE A 397 -7.87 -1.85 -7.74
N ILE A 398 -9.02 -2.36 -8.19
CA ILE A 398 -10.27 -1.59 -8.31
C ILE A 398 -11.33 -2.33 -7.51
N VAL A 399 -11.69 -1.76 -6.36
CA VAL A 399 -12.71 -2.29 -5.46
C VAL A 399 -14.05 -1.70 -5.85
N ASP A 400 -14.92 -2.54 -6.40
CA ASP A 400 -16.27 -2.20 -6.82
C ASP A 400 -17.26 -2.43 -5.66
N TYR A 401 -17.84 -1.36 -5.15
CA TYR A 401 -18.78 -1.40 -4.04
C TYR A 401 -20.17 -1.88 -4.44
N THR A 402 -20.50 -1.81 -5.73
CA THR A 402 -21.81 -2.20 -6.26
C THR A 402 -21.87 -3.71 -6.42
N GLU A 403 -20.83 -4.28 -7.04
CA GLU A 403 -20.71 -5.72 -7.26
C GLU A 403 -20.05 -6.43 -6.06
N GLN A 404 -19.58 -5.68 -5.06
CA GLN A 404 -18.80 -6.19 -3.91
C GLN A 404 -17.61 -7.01 -4.39
N ALA A 405 -16.90 -6.52 -5.40
CA ALA A 405 -15.83 -7.24 -6.08
C ALA A 405 -14.52 -6.46 -6.03
N VAL A 406 -13.39 -7.17 -5.89
CA VAL A 406 -12.06 -6.61 -6.16
C VAL A 406 -11.62 -7.05 -7.56
N ASN A 407 -11.22 -6.12 -8.41
CA ASN A 407 -10.61 -6.39 -9.71
C ASN A 407 -9.13 -6.03 -9.68
N VAL A 408 -8.32 -6.73 -10.46
CA VAL A 408 -6.88 -6.43 -10.61
C VAL A 408 -6.54 -6.16 -12.07
N VAL A 409 -5.77 -5.11 -12.30
CA VAL A 409 -5.15 -4.79 -13.59
C VAL A 409 -3.65 -4.72 -13.38
N LYS A 410 -2.93 -5.65 -14.02
CA LYS A 410 -1.47 -5.70 -13.99
C LYS A 410 -0.89 -4.87 -15.12
N PHE A 411 0.12 -4.05 -14.82
CA PHE A 411 0.97 -3.39 -15.79
C PHE A 411 2.34 -4.07 -15.79
N GLY A 412 2.81 -4.50 -16.97
CA GLY A 412 4.08 -5.18 -17.17
C GLY A 412 3.98 -6.72 -17.17
N SER A 413 4.82 -7.41 -16.40
CA SER A 413 5.09 -8.87 -16.45
C SER A 413 3.85 -9.72 -16.77
N GLU A 414 3.96 -10.60 -17.78
CA GLU A 414 2.83 -11.35 -18.34
C GLU A 414 2.19 -12.40 -17.40
N SER A 415 2.80 -12.68 -16.25
CA SER A 415 2.33 -13.70 -15.29
C SER A 415 0.91 -13.47 -14.75
N ALA A 416 0.35 -12.26 -14.92
CA ALA A 416 -1.02 -11.92 -14.52
C ALA A 416 -2.00 -11.68 -15.69
N GLN A 417 -1.63 -11.95 -16.95
CA GLN A 417 -2.58 -11.93 -18.08
C GLN A 417 -3.64 -13.04 -17.91
N GLY A 418 -4.70 -12.72 -17.15
CA GLY A 418 -5.77 -13.66 -16.81
C GLY A 418 -6.51 -13.30 -15.53
N MET A 419 -5.97 -12.41 -14.68
CA MET A 419 -6.62 -12.03 -13.41
C MET A 419 -7.55 -10.81 -13.53
N THR A 420 -8.54 -10.85 -14.42
CA THR A 420 -9.83 -10.25 -14.04
C THR A 420 -10.52 -11.24 -13.12
N LYS A 421 -9.98 -11.44 -11.92
CA LYS A 421 -10.62 -12.31 -10.93
C LYS A 421 -11.58 -11.44 -10.13
N TYR A 422 -12.85 -11.77 -10.23
CA TYR A 422 -13.88 -11.23 -9.36
C TYR A 422 -13.72 -11.88 -7.99
N PHE A 423 -13.47 -11.08 -6.97
CA PHE A 423 -13.42 -11.54 -5.59
C PHE A 423 -14.55 -10.91 -4.80
N GLU A 424 -15.63 -11.66 -4.58
CA GLU A 424 -16.75 -11.23 -3.74
C GLU A 424 -16.30 -11.04 -2.28
N TYR A 425 -16.70 -9.94 -1.63
CA TYR A 425 -16.35 -9.64 -0.23
C TYR A 425 -17.52 -9.38 0.72
#